data_AF-A0A329QN76-F1
#
_entry.id   AF-A0A329QN76-F1
#
_cell.length_a   1.000
_cell.length_b   1.000
_cell.length_c   1.000
_cell.angle_alpha   90.00
_cell.angle_beta   90.00
_cell.angle_gamma   90.00
#
_symmetry.space_group_name_H-M   'P 1'
#
loop_
_entity.id
_entity.type
_entity.pdbx_description
1 polymer ?
#
loop_
_entity_poly.entity_id
_entity_poly.type
_entity_poly.pdbx_seq_one_letter_code
_entity_poly.pdbx_strand_id
1 'polypeptide(L)'
;MQIIHRLTVVSNPTRVFEVGTEIDGREVIEIKQMGCEYSDHVHSEFYVLDENGQLITSVENAPVIVDWKTIAEDGPVPENEK
;
A
#
# COMPACT_ATOMS: atom_id res chain seq x y z
N MET A 1 -1.47 13.84 2.40
CA MET A 1 -1.42 12.50 3.02
C MET A 1 -0.29 11.66 2.40
N GLN A 2 0.42 10.82 3.18
CA GLN A 2 1.37 9.82 2.63
C GLN A 2 0.69 8.45 2.55
N ILE A 3 0.85 7.77 1.42
CA ILE A 3 0.34 6.41 1.18
C ILE A 3 1.47 5.48 0.74
N ILE A 4 1.31 4.17 0.95
CA ILE A 4 2.12 3.16 0.28
C ILE A 4 1.63 3.07 -1.16
N HIS A 5 2.47 3.48 -2.12
CA HIS A 5 2.11 3.46 -3.53
C HIS A 5 2.48 2.13 -4.17
N ARG A 6 3.63 1.57 -3.80
CA ARG A 6 4.14 0.31 -4.34
C ARG A 6 4.80 -0.52 -3.24
N LEU A 7 4.50 -1.81 -3.24
CA LEU A 7 5.10 -2.82 -2.37
C LEU A 7 5.78 -3.87 -3.25
N THR A 8 7.10 -3.96 -3.18
CA THR A 8 7.88 -5.00 -3.86
C THR A 8 8.25 -6.07 -2.84
N VAL A 9 7.74 -7.29 -3.02
CA VAL A 9 8.12 -8.46 -2.23
C VAL A 9 9.39 -9.05 -2.83
N VAL A 10 10.45 -9.09 -2.02
CA VAL A 10 11.76 -9.63 -2.43
C VAL A 10 11.70 -11.16 -2.43
N SER A 11 11.11 -11.70 -3.49
CA SER A 11 10.90 -13.14 -3.72
C SER A 11 11.39 -13.57 -5.11
N ASN A 12 11.41 -14.88 -5.37
CA ASN A 12 11.65 -15.45 -6.70
C ASN A 12 10.48 -16.37 -7.11
N PRO A 13 9.65 -15.98 -8.09
CA PRO A 13 9.68 -14.70 -8.81
C PRO A 13 9.32 -13.53 -7.87
N THR A 14 9.80 -12.34 -8.19
CA THR A 14 9.47 -11.11 -7.47
C THR A 14 7.99 -10.78 -7.68
N ARG A 15 7.32 -10.37 -6.61
CA ARG A 15 5.94 -9.87 -6.69
C ARG A 15 5.91 -8.38 -6.40
N VAL A 16 5.12 -7.65 -7.19
CA VAL A 16 4.94 -6.21 -7.05
C VAL A 16 3.45 -5.93 -6.94
N PHE A 17 3.07 -5.15 -5.94
CA PHE A 17 1.72 -4.65 -5.75
C PHE A 17 1.77 -3.13 -5.85
N GLU A 18 0.94 -2.52 -6.70
CA GLU A 18 0.95 -1.08 -6.93
C GLU A 18 -0.49 -0.55 -6.99
N VAL A 19 -0.74 0.56 -6.30
CA VAL A 19 -2.05 1.22 -6.30
C VAL A 19 -2.42 1.66 -7.72
N GLY A 20 -3.63 1.34 -8.16
CA GLY A 20 -4.15 1.57 -9.52
C GLY A 20 -3.84 0.45 -10.51
N THR A 21 -3.25 -0.67 -10.07
CA THR A 21 -3.09 -1.88 -10.89
C THR A 21 -4.18 -2.91 -10.60
N GLU A 22 -4.41 -3.84 -11.53
CA GLU A 22 -5.42 -4.89 -11.39
C GLU A 22 -4.76 -6.25 -11.12
N ILE A 23 -5.33 -7.01 -10.18
CA ILE A 23 -4.92 -8.37 -9.83
C ILE A 23 -6.18 -9.24 -9.78
N ASP A 24 -6.22 -10.29 -10.61
CA ASP A 24 -7.35 -11.23 -10.70
C ASP A 24 -8.72 -10.54 -10.88
N GLY A 25 -8.76 -9.46 -11.67
CA GLY A 25 -9.99 -8.70 -11.94
C GLY A 25 -10.36 -7.69 -10.83
N ARG A 26 -9.49 -7.47 -9.84
CA ARG A 26 -9.71 -6.54 -8.73
C ARG A 26 -8.66 -5.44 -8.75
N GLU A 27 -9.10 -4.20 -8.76
CA GLU A 27 -8.21 -3.03 -8.69
C GLU A 27 -7.63 -2.88 -7.28
N VAL A 28 -6.31 -2.69 -7.19
CA VAL A 28 -5.61 -2.37 -5.95
C VAL A 28 -5.83 -0.90 -5.63
N ILE A 29 -6.66 -0.62 -4.63
CA ILE A 29 -6.96 0.75 -4.21
C ILE A 29 -6.07 1.19 -3.05
N GLU A 30 -5.68 0.25 -2.19
CA GLU A 30 -4.95 0.60 -0.98
C GLU A 30 -3.96 -0.50 -0.57
N ILE A 31 -2.79 -0.08 -0.09
CA ILE A 31 -1.83 -0.96 0.57
C ILE A 31 -1.63 -0.45 2.01
N LYS A 32 -1.97 -1.27 3.00
CA LYS A 32 -1.86 -0.93 4.44
C LYS A 32 -0.76 -1.72 5.11
N GLN A 33 0.05 -1.06 5.94
CA GLN A 33 0.93 -1.74 6.88
C GLN A 33 0.12 -2.10 8.14
N MET A 34 0.03 -3.41 8.42
CA MET A 34 -0.74 -3.99 9.52
C MET A 34 0.15 -4.69 10.57
N GLY A 35 1.47 -4.65 10.35
CA GLY A 35 2.43 -5.25 11.27
C GLY A 35 2.37 -4.68 12.69
N CYS A 36 2.81 -5.49 13.65
CA CYS A 36 2.83 -5.18 15.07
C CYS A 36 4.18 -5.54 15.69
N GLU A 37 4.63 -4.73 16.65
CA GLU A 37 5.81 -5.04 17.46
C GLU A 37 5.37 -5.68 18.78
N TYR A 38 5.98 -6.81 19.13
CA TYR A 38 5.82 -7.49 20.40
C TYR A 38 7.11 -7.39 21.20
N SER A 39 7.07 -7.80 22.48
CA SER A 39 8.22 -7.72 23.37
C SER A 39 9.43 -8.54 22.91
N ASP A 40 9.20 -9.58 22.11
CA ASP A 40 10.18 -10.60 21.74
C ASP A 40 10.35 -10.76 20.22
N HIS A 41 9.45 -10.20 19.40
CA HIS A 41 9.51 -10.28 17.95
C HIS A 41 8.72 -9.14 17.28
N VAL A 42 8.91 -9.00 15.96
CA VAL A 42 8.11 -8.11 15.11
C VAL A 42 7.35 -8.98 14.12
N HIS A 43 6.04 -8.78 14.03
CA HIS A 43 5.20 -9.35 12.97
C HIS A 43 5.05 -8.30 11.88
N SER A 44 5.59 -8.58 10.69
CA SER A 44 5.46 -7.68 9.54
C SER A 44 4.30 -8.15 8.66
N GLU A 45 3.35 -7.26 8.37
CA GLU A 45 2.19 -7.60 7.56
C GLU A 45 1.73 -6.41 6.72
N PHE A 46 1.38 -6.69 5.47
CA PHE A 46 0.80 -5.71 4.54
C PHE A 46 -0.47 -6.27 3.91
N TYR A 47 -1.54 -5.48 3.92
CA TYR A 47 -2.78 -5.80 3.22
C TYR A 47 -2.85 -5.04 1.90
N VAL A 48 -3.18 -5.77 0.84
CA VAL A 48 -3.52 -5.21 -0.48
C VAL A 48 -5.03 -5.30 -0.62
N LEU A 49 -5.71 -4.15 -0.72
CA LEU A 49 -7.16 -4.03 -0.62
C LEU A 49 -7.76 -3.47 -1.92
N ASP A 50 -9.01 -3.86 -2.20
CA ASP A 50 -9.81 -3.28 -3.28
C ASP A 50 -10.67 -2.09 -2.85
N GLU A 51 -11.48 -1.57 -3.77
CA GLU A 51 -12.40 -0.44 -3.56
C GLU A 51 -13.42 -0.63 -2.44
N ASN A 52 -13.77 -1.89 -2.15
CA ASN A 52 -14.72 -2.25 -1.10
C ASN A 52 -14.02 -2.50 0.25
N GLY A 53 -12.71 -2.26 0.32
CA GLY A 53 -11.88 -2.57 1.48
C GLY A 53 -11.69 -4.07 1.69
N GLN A 54 -11.99 -4.91 0.69
CA GLN A 54 -11.81 -6.35 0.78
C GLN A 54 -10.36 -6.73 0.47
N LEU A 55 -9.85 -7.73 1.20
CA LEU A 55 -8.50 -8.24 1.00
C LEU A 55 -8.38 -8.89 -0.40
N ILE A 56 -7.44 -8.41 -1.20
CA ILE A 56 -6.97 -9.08 -2.42
C ILE A 56 -5.92 -10.11 -2.02
N THR A 57 -4.91 -9.68 -1.26
CA THR A 57 -3.86 -10.56 -0.72
C THR A 57 -3.18 -9.92 0.49
N SER A 58 -2.49 -10.73 1.29
CA SER A 58 -1.60 -10.29 2.38
C SER A 58 -0.15 -10.68 2.07
N VAL A 59 0.78 -9.86 2.54
CA VAL A 59 2.22 -10.16 2.56
C VAL A 59 2.66 -10.20 4.02
N GLU A 60 2.98 -11.39 4.51
CA GLU A 60 3.31 -11.63 5.92
C GLU A 60 4.76 -12.10 6.05
N ASN A 61 5.49 -11.47 6.97
CA ASN A 61 6.85 -11.82 7.37
C ASN A 61 7.83 -12.03 6.20
N ALA A 62 7.67 -11.25 5.14
CA ALA A 62 8.52 -11.28 3.95
C ALA A 62 9.38 -10.01 3.85
N PRO A 63 10.60 -10.09 3.30
CA PRO A 63 11.39 -8.91 2.98
C PRO A 63 10.69 -8.11 1.88
N VAL A 64 10.49 -6.81 2.11
CA VAL A 64 9.81 -5.92 1.18
C VAL A 64 10.59 -4.62 0.97
N ILE A 65 10.41 -4.01 -0.20
CA ILE A 65 10.75 -2.61 -0.47
C ILE A 65 9.42 -1.85 -0.55
N VAL A 66 9.29 -0.79 0.23
CA VAL A 66 8.06 0.03 0.33
C VAL A 66 8.34 1.40 -0.30
N ASP A 67 7.67 1.71 -1.40
CA ASP A 67 7.72 3.03 -2.04
C ASP A 67 6.50 3.86 -1.61
N TRP A 68 6.77 5.00 -0.99
CA TRP A 68 5.75 5.92 -0.49
C TRP A 68 5.47 7.03 -1.51
N LYS A 69 4.23 7.52 -1.54
CA LYS A 69 3.83 8.68 -2.34
C LYS A 69 3.04 9.66 -1.49
N THR A 70 3.39 10.94 -1.62
CA THR A 70 2.58 12.03 -1.06
C THR A 70 1.47 12.35 -2.05
N ILE A 71 0.23 12.29 -1.59
CA ILE A 71 -0.93 12.78 -2.33
C ILE A 71 -1.46 14.05 -1.67
N ALA A 72 -1.87 15.00 -2.51
CA ALA A 72 -2.58 16.18 -2.06
C ALA A 72 -3.97 15.75 -1.54
N GLU A 73 -4.39 16.30 -0.41
CA GLU A 73 -5.82 16.34 -0.10
C GLU A 73 -6.42 17.45 -0.96
N ASP A 74 -7.56 17.20 -1.61
CA ASP A 74 -8.28 18.24 -2.36
C ASP A 74 -8.67 19.38 -1.42
N GLY A 75 -7.82 20.40 -1.36
CA GLY A 75 -8.16 21.72 -0.86
C GLY A 75 -8.70 22.59 -2.00
N PRO A 76 -9.49 23.64 -1.69
CA PRO A 76 -9.91 24.58 -2.71
C PRO A 76 -8.69 25.14 -3.43
N VAL A 77 -8.75 25.21 -4.77
CA VAL A 77 -7.74 25.87 -5.60
C VAL A 77 -7.60 27.30 -5.08
N PRO A 78 -6.41 27.75 -4.64
CA PRO A 78 -6.25 29.13 -4.20
C PRO A 78 -6.59 30.04 -5.37
N GLU A 79 -7.63 30.86 -5.22
CA GLU A 79 -7.89 31.95 -6.15
C GLU A 79 -6.67 32.87 -6.11
N ASN A 80 -5.92 32.90 -7.21
CA ASN A 80 -4.88 33.91 -7.37
C ASN A 80 -5.55 35.27 -7.31
N GLU A 81 -5.39 36.00 -6.20
CA GLU A 81 -5.72 37.41 -6.12
C GLU A 81 -4.90 38.15 -7.20
N LYS A 82 -5.61 38.76 -8.15
CA LYS A 82 -5.05 39.58 -9.22
C LYS A 82 -4.60 40.94 -8.71
#